data_AF-A0A1Y2L765-F1
#
_entry.id   AF-A0A1Y2L765-F1
#
_cell.length_a   1.000
_cell.length_b   1.000
_cell.length_c   1.000
_cell.angle_alpha   90.00
_cell.angle_beta   90.00
_cell.angle_gamma   90.00
#
_symmetry.space_group_name_H-M   'P 1'
#
loop_
_entity.id
_entity.type
_entity.pdbx_description
1 polymer ?
#
loop_
_entity_poly.entity_id
_entity_poly.type
_entity_poly.pdbx_seq_one_letter_code
_entity_poly.pdbx_strand_id
1 'polypeptide(L)' 'MTYVLAIYGKDDIENYVRGSINDEDRRDIENLVQNDPRAAGIVRDIEKGHLGDGGTVDLTLYRRLCKLKSLASEAGHLQE' A
#
# COMPACT_ATOMS: atom_id res chain seq x y z
N MET A 1 2.07 22.62 -1.58
CA MET A 1 2.83 21.76 -0.65
C MET A 1 1.82 20.94 0.14
N THR A 2 1.57 19.71 -0.29
CA THR A 2 0.58 18.80 0.28
C THR A 2 1.13 18.18 1.57
N TYR A 3 0.51 18.53 2.70
CA TYR A 3 0.79 18.05 4.06
C TYR A 3 0.40 16.58 4.31
N VAL A 4 0.15 15.81 3.25
CA VAL A 4 -0.37 14.43 3.32
C VAL A 4 0.73 13.45 3.80
N LEU A 5 2.00 13.78 3.55
CA LEU A 5 3.18 12.93 3.79
C LEU A 5 3.49 12.62 5.27
N ALA A 6 2.84 13.30 6.23
CA ALA A 6 3.14 13.13 7.66
C ALA A 6 2.03 12.42 8.46
N ILE A 7 0.90 12.08 7.84
CA ILE A 7 -0.27 11.51 8.54
C ILE A 7 -0.34 9.99 8.36
N TYR A 8 -0.01 9.49 7.18
CA TYR A 8 -0.17 8.07 6.85
C TYR A 8 1.15 7.30 7.02
N GLY A 9 1.10 6.24 7.82
CA GLY A 9 2.22 5.35 8.11
C GLY A 9 2.01 3.93 7.61
N LYS A 10 2.72 2.98 8.24
CA LYS A 10 2.60 1.55 7.90
C LYS A 10 1.18 1.01 8.13
N ASP A 11 0.57 1.37 9.26
CA ASP A 11 -0.77 0.91 9.65
C ASP A 11 -1.84 1.31 8.61
N ASP A 12 -1.74 2.52 8.08
CA ASP A 12 -2.66 3.01 7.05
C ASP A 12 -2.55 2.23 5.75
N ILE A 13 -1.32 1.94 5.31
CA ILE A 13 -1.07 1.11 4.13
C ILE A 13 -1.62 -0.31 4.33
N GLU A 14 -1.46 -0.87 5.53
CA GLU A 14 -2.05 -2.18 5.87
C GLU A 14 -3.59 -2.12 5.89
N ASN A 15 -4.18 -1.05 6.43
CA ASN A 15 -5.63 -0.83 6.42
C ASN A 15 -6.18 -0.66 4.99
N TYR A 16 -5.45 0.00 4.09
CA TYR A 16 -5.76 0.05 2.65
C TYR A 16 -5.87 -1.35 2.08
N VAL A 17 -4.85 -2.17 2.33
CA VAL A 17 -4.81 -3.53 1.81
C VAL A 17 -5.99 -4.32 2.37
N ARG A 18 -6.22 -4.25 3.69
CA ARG A 18 -7.37 -4.84 4.41
C ARG A 18 -8.73 -4.33 3.92
N GLY A 19 -8.78 -3.16 3.29
CA GLY A 19 -10.02 -2.50 2.86
C GLY A 19 -10.81 -1.87 3.99
N SER A 20 -10.14 -1.57 5.10
CA SER A 20 -10.74 -0.96 6.27
C SER A 20 -10.50 0.56 6.28
N ILE A 21 -10.62 1.21 5.11
CA ILE A 21 -10.43 2.66 4.93
C ILE A 21 -11.52 3.23 4.00
N ASN A 22 -11.72 4.55 4.04
CA ASN A 22 -12.65 5.24 3.15
C ASN A 22 -12.03 5.56 1.78
N ASP A 23 -12.88 5.93 0.81
CA ASP A 23 -12.47 6.28 -0.56
C ASP A 23 -11.59 7.55 -0.66
N GLU A 24 -11.63 8.42 0.33
CA GLU A 24 -10.73 9.59 0.42
C GLU A 24 -9.33 9.16 0.83
N ASP A 25 -9.19 8.50 1.99
CA ASP A 25 -7.93 7.93 2.50
C ASP A 25 -7.26 6.99 1.47
N ARG A 26 -8.08 6.26 0.72
CA ARG A 26 -7.63 5.38 -0.37
C ARG A 26 -6.78 6.12 -1.40
N ARG A 27 -7.25 7.28 -1.86
CA ARG A 27 -6.54 8.06 -2.88
C ARG A 27 -5.30 8.72 -2.31
N ASP A 28 -5.36 9.17 -1.06
CA ASP A 28 -4.18 9.71 -0.37
C ASP A 28 -3.08 8.66 -0.21
N ILE A 29 -3.41 7.42 0.15
CA ILE A 29 -2.43 6.33 0.25
C ILE A 29 -1.86 5.95 -1.12
N GLU A 30 -2.68 5.89 -2.17
CA GLU A 30 -2.20 5.63 -3.53
C GLU A 30 -1.21 6.72 -3.99
N ASN A 31 -1.55 7.98 -3.72
CA ASN A 31 -0.67 9.12 -4.01
C ASN A 31 0.61 9.08 -3.18
N LEU A 32 0.51 8.71 -1.90
CA LEU A 32 1.66 8.55 -1.01
C LEU A 32 2.62 7.49 -1.53
N VAL A 33 2.13 6.30 -1.87
CA VAL A 33 2.95 5.19 -2.38
C VAL A 33 3.63 5.55 -3.71
N GLN A 34 2.98 6.38 -4.53
CA GLN A 34 3.53 6.83 -5.81
C GLN A 34 4.56 7.96 -5.67
N ASN A 35 4.56 8.74 -4.59
CA ASN A 35 5.46 9.89 -4.44
C ASN A 35 6.52 9.70 -3.35
N ASP A 36 6.28 8.79 -2.42
CA ASP A 36 7.16 8.55 -1.27
C ASP A 36 7.81 7.16 -1.36
N PRO A 37 9.15 7.09 -1.47
CA PRO A 37 9.87 5.83 -1.56
C PRO A 37 9.83 5.03 -0.26
N ARG A 38 9.57 5.65 0.91
CA ARG A 38 9.43 4.91 2.18
C ARG A 38 8.10 4.17 2.21
N ALA A 39 7.02 4.81 1.75
CA ALA A 39 5.73 4.16 1.59
C ALA A 39 5.80 3.00 0.57
N ALA A 40 6.48 3.20 -0.55
CA ALA A 40 6.77 2.12 -1.50
C ALA A 40 7.57 0.97 -0.86
N GLY A 41 8.55 1.28 -0.01
CA GLY A 41 9.32 0.30 0.76
C GLY A 41 8.44 -0.54 1.69
N ILE A 42 7.47 0.07 2.36
CA ILE A 42 6.50 -0.64 3.21
C ILE A 42 5.64 -1.57 2.35
N VAL A 43 5.11 -1.09 1.23
CA VAL A 43 4.32 -1.92 0.30
C VAL A 43 5.12 -3.11 -0.23
N ARG A 44 6.43 -2.93 -0.48
CA ARG A 44 7.33 -4.02 -0.86
C ARG A 44 7.47 -5.06 0.24
N ASP A 45 7.66 -4.59 1.48
CA ASP A 45 7.85 -5.41 2.69
C ASP A 45 6.59 -6.21 3.06
N ILE A 46 5.41 -5.75 2.64
CA ILE A 46 4.18 -6.55 2.74
C ILE A 46 4.30 -7.78 1.82
N GLU A 47 4.64 -8.90 2.44
CA GLU A 47 4.66 -10.22 1.82
C GLU A 47 3.25 -10.84 1.75
N LYS A 48 3.05 -11.77 0.81
CA LYS A 48 1.80 -12.54 0.66
C LYS A 48 1.34 -13.22 1.95
N GLY A 49 2.28 -13.59 2.83
CA GLY A 49 2.00 -14.22 4.12
C GLY A 49 1.34 -13.29 5.15
N HIS A 50 1.45 -11.97 4.99
CA HIS A 50 0.81 -10.99 5.87
C HIS A 50 -0.69 -10.79 5.57
N LEU A 51 -1.18 -11.36 4.46
CA LEU A 51 -2.55 -11.17 3.95
C LEU A 51 -3.51 -12.31 4.31
N GLY A 52 -3.09 -13.29 5.11
CA GLY A 52 -3.95 -14.42 5.44
C GLY A 52 -3.57 -15.06 6.78
N ASP A 53 -4.48 -14.98 7.74
CA ASP A 53 -4.45 -15.85 8.91
C ASP A 53 -4.93 -17.25 8.46
N GLY A 54 -4.08 -18.27 8.57
CA GLY A 54 -4.50 -19.67 8.32
C GLY A 54 -4.41 -20.18 6.88
N GLY A 55 -3.51 -19.66 6.03
CA GLY A 55 -3.13 -20.30 4.76
C GLY A 55 -4.03 -20.01 3.55
N THR A 56 -5.08 -19.21 3.71
CA THR A 56 -5.85 -18.65 2.59
C THR A 56 -5.38 -17.24 2.28
N VAL A 57 -4.75 -17.06 1.11
CA VAL A 57 -4.47 -15.72 0.57
C VAL A 57 -5.81 -15.12 0.15
N ASP A 58 -6.24 -14.07 0.83
CA ASP A 58 -7.40 -13.32 0.39
C ASP A 58 -7.07 -12.62 -0.94
N LEU A 59 -7.74 -13.06 -2.02
CA LEU A 59 -7.51 -12.56 -3.36
C LEU A 59 -7.83 -11.06 -3.49
N THR A 60 -8.72 -10.53 -2.66
CA THR A 60 -9.09 -9.11 -2.66
C THR A 60 -7.97 -8.28 -2.04
N LEU A 61 -7.43 -8.73 -0.91
CA LEU A 61 -6.24 -8.13 -0.28
C LEU A 61 -5.06 -8.16 -1.25
N TYR A 62 -4.83 -9.31 -1.88
CA TYR A 62 -3.75 -9.47 -2.85
C TYR A 62 -3.89 -8.54 -4.06
N ARG A 63 -5.10 -8.38 -4.61
CA ARG A 63 -5.37 -7.44 -5.72
C ARG A 63 -5.05 -6.00 -5.33
N ARG A 64 -5.42 -5.58 -4.12
CA ARG A 64 -5.15 -4.23 -3.61
C ARG A 64 -3.66 -3.99 -3.39
N LEU A 65 -2.96 -4.96 -2.79
CA LEU A 65 -1.51 -4.89 -2.62
C LEU A 65 -0.80 -4.82 -3.98
N CYS A 66 -1.24 -5.63 -4.95
CA CYS A 66 -0.69 -5.63 -6.31
C CYS A 66 -0.85 -4.26 -6.97
N LYS A 67 -1.99 -3.58 -6.75
CA LYS A 67 -2.20 -2.21 -7.25
C LYS A 67 -1.18 -1.23 -6.66
N LEU A 68 -0.96 -1.25 -5.35
CA LEU A 68 0.04 -0.39 -4.72
C LEU A 68 1.47 -0.70 -5.21
N LYS A 69 1.81 -1.98 -5.41
CA LYS A 69 3.10 -2.38 -6.00
C LYS A 69 3.27 -1.86 -7.43
N SER A 70 2.22 -1.91 -8.25
CA SER A 70 2.25 -1.31 -9.58
C SER A 70 2.48 0.20 -9.52
N LEU A 71 1.77 0.93 -8.66
CA LEU A 71 1.94 2.39 -8.53
C LEU A 71 3.37 2.76 -8.09
N ALA A 72 3.92 2.06 -7.10
CA ALA A 72 5.29 2.26 -6.66
C ALA A 72 6.34 1.87 -7.73
N SER A 73 6.04 0.89 -8.57
CA SER A 73 6.90 0.50 -9.70
C SER A 73 6.84 1.51 -10.84
N GLU A 74 5.65 2.00 -11.20
CA GLU A 74 5.44 3.05 -12.21
C GLU A 74 6.12 4.36 -11.79
N ALA A 75 6.15 4.67 -10.50
CA ALA A 75 6.87 5.80 -9.94
C ALA A 75 8.41 5.63 -9.91
N GLY A 76 8.92 4.43 -10.20
CA GLY A 76 10.34 4.10 -10.11
C GLY A 76 10.86 3.95 -8.68
N HIS A 77 9.98 3.76 -7.69
CA HIS A 77 10.35 3.53 -6.29
C HIS A 77 10.62 2.05 -5.98
N LEU A 78 10.10 1.15 -6.81
CA LEU A 78 10.44 -0.28 -6.82
C LEU A 78 11.40 -0.55 -7.98
N GLN A 79 12.70 -0.48 -7.72
CA GLN A 79 13.69 -1.16 -8.57
C GLN A 79 13.86 -2.59 -8.06
N GLU A 80 13.70 -3.55 -8.98
CA GLU A 80 14.05 -4.97 -8.80
C GLU A 80 15.54 -5.16 -8.55
#